data_AF-A0A1S8BI97-F1
#
_entry.id   AF-A0A1S8BI97-F1
#
_cell.length_a   1.000
_cell.length_b   1.000
_cell.length_c   1.000
_cell.angle_alpha   90.00
_cell.angle_beta   90.00
_cell.angle_gamma   90.00
#
_symmetry.space_group_name_H-M   'P 1'
#
loop_
_entity.id
_entity.type
_entity.pdbx_description
1 polymer ?
#
loop_
_entity_poly.entity_id
_entity_poly.type
_entity_poly.pdbx_seq_one_letter_code
_entity_poly.pdbx_strand_id
1 'polypeptide(L)'
;MDLPRRPKHLPQVQALAAIGQCRLMSLWDQLFAHMNQPVAQILLTRNDIADRTQYLNAQNTFHELLHMGVIPIVNENDTLAVTEIKFGDNDTLSAITAGMVQADYLFLMTDVDCLYDKNPRTNPDAKPIEVVEDIAELVADVSSAGSSLGTGGMSTKIVAARLATSAGVTTVITRSSKPGNIAAIVKYAEVQKALQASMASSRNSLVGDDDQQLADKAGAALELSSSEGRGTPAPVTAEIVDPVSGLAAPLHTRFLPQVHAIRDRYFWLLHGLAPHGTVYIDEGAYRALADKAGLLPVGVVDCDGHFHQQEAVRIVVVKRTPGAPRRAPTSASIAPAAGTDSPPAGGFEKENPAPVEVGRAVVNYSAAEIKRIRGVKGTEIHDVLGYADSEYVALRENVAFFNIEKSRPTTPGLPVDAA
;
A
#
# COMPACT_ATOMS: atom_id res chain seq x y z
N MET A 1 -7.92 -30.66 19.44
CA MET A 1 -7.53 -31.64 18.42
C MET A 1 -6.06 -31.88 18.66
N ASP A 2 -5.72 -32.95 19.39
CA ASP A 2 -4.35 -33.19 19.86
C ASP A 2 -3.52 -33.81 18.73
N LEU A 3 -3.34 -33.03 17.67
CA LEU A 3 -2.55 -33.45 16.52
C LEU A 3 -1.07 -33.27 16.86
N PRO A 4 -0.23 -34.29 16.61
CA PRO A 4 1.18 -34.25 16.96
C PRO A 4 1.99 -33.28 16.08
N ARG A 5 1.46 -32.90 14.92
CA ARG A 5 2.10 -31.95 13.98
C ARG A 5 1.08 -31.27 13.07
N ARG A 6 1.42 -30.09 12.56
CA ARG A 6 0.64 -29.38 11.54
C ARG A 6 0.53 -30.25 10.27
N PRO A 7 -0.67 -30.48 9.71
CA PRO A 7 -0.83 -31.19 8.46
C PRO A 7 -0.15 -30.49 7.28
N LYS A 8 0.27 -31.25 6.28
CA LYS A 8 0.84 -30.72 5.03
C LYS A 8 -0.16 -30.66 3.89
N HIS A 9 -1.22 -31.46 3.95
CA HIS A 9 -2.22 -31.54 2.90
C HIS A 9 -3.21 -30.38 3.04
N LEU A 10 -3.37 -29.57 1.98
CA LEU A 10 -4.13 -28.32 2.03
C LEU A 10 -5.56 -28.51 2.60
N PRO A 11 -6.40 -29.43 2.08
CA PRO A 11 -7.72 -29.71 2.65
C PRO A 11 -7.72 -30.00 4.16
N GLN A 12 -6.68 -30.65 4.69
CA GLN A 12 -6.58 -30.90 6.13
C GLN A 12 -6.27 -29.63 6.91
N VAL A 13 -5.41 -28.76 6.36
CA VAL A 13 -5.12 -27.45 6.95
C VAL A 13 -6.37 -26.57 6.95
N GLN A 14 -7.12 -26.52 5.85
CA GLN A 14 -8.36 -25.77 5.74
C GLN A 14 -9.43 -26.28 6.71
N ALA A 15 -9.59 -27.61 6.82
CA ALA A 15 -10.52 -28.20 7.78
C ALA A 15 -10.16 -27.83 9.24
N LEU A 16 -8.86 -27.83 9.58
CA LEU A 16 -8.42 -27.40 10.91
C LEU A 16 -8.61 -25.90 11.13
N ALA A 17 -8.37 -25.07 10.12
CA ALA A 17 -8.62 -23.64 10.19
C ALA A 17 -10.11 -23.36 10.44
N ALA A 18 -11.01 -24.04 9.74
CA ALA A 18 -12.46 -23.93 9.96
C ALA A 18 -12.86 -24.32 11.40
N ILE A 19 -12.35 -25.44 11.93
CA ILE A 19 -12.59 -25.85 13.33
C ILE A 19 -11.99 -24.85 14.31
N GLY A 20 -10.77 -24.39 14.04
CA GLY A 20 -10.03 -23.45 14.87
C GLY A 20 -10.69 -22.08 14.93
N GLN A 21 -11.26 -21.61 13.82
CA GLN A 21 -11.90 -20.31 13.70
C GLN A 21 -13.10 -20.18 14.64
N CYS A 22 -13.95 -21.22 14.74
CA CYS A 22 -15.05 -21.23 15.70
C CYS A 22 -14.57 -21.07 17.15
N ARG A 23 -13.46 -21.73 17.50
CA ARG A 23 -12.87 -21.66 18.84
C ARG A 23 -12.23 -20.31 19.11
N LEU A 24 -11.50 -19.78 18.13
CA LEU A 24 -10.87 -18.46 18.19
C LEU A 24 -11.92 -17.37 18.41
N MET A 25 -13.02 -17.40 17.65
CA MET A 25 -14.09 -16.43 17.78
C MET A 25 -14.81 -16.56 19.12
N SER A 26 -15.08 -17.78 19.58
CA SER A 26 -15.68 -18.00 20.91
C SER A 26 -14.79 -17.48 22.05
N LEU A 27 -13.46 -17.62 21.93
CA LEU A 27 -12.53 -17.07 22.92
C LEU A 27 -12.56 -15.53 22.93
N TRP A 28 -12.51 -14.90 21.75
CA TRP A 28 -12.58 -13.44 21.66
C TRP A 28 -13.90 -12.90 22.22
N ASP A 29 -15.02 -13.51 21.84
CA ASP A 29 -16.35 -13.14 22.32
C ASP A 29 -16.44 -13.25 23.84
N GLN A 30 -15.97 -14.36 24.43
CA GLN A 30 -15.93 -14.52 25.89
C GLN A 30 -15.06 -13.46 26.58
N LEU A 31 -13.87 -13.16 26.05
CA LEU A 31 -12.96 -12.18 26.65
C LEU A 31 -13.55 -10.77 26.62
N PHE A 32 -14.11 -10.35 25.48
CA PHE A 32 -14.71 -9.03 25.34
C PHE A 32 -16.07 -8.88 26.04
N ALA A 33 -16.82 -9.97 26.20
CA ALA A 33 -18.08 -9.98 26.95
C ALA A 33 -17.91 -9.56 28.42
N HIS A 34 -16.76 -9.83 29.04
CA HIS A 34 -16.46 -9.35 30.40
C HIS A 34 -16.43 -7.82 30.51
N MET A 35 -16.24 -7.12 29.38
CA MET A 35 -16.24 -5.66 29.29
C MET A 35 -17.52 -5.13 28.63
N ASN A 36 -18.55 -5.97 28.44
CA ASN A 36 -19.76 -5.67 27.67
C ASN A 36 -19.46 -5.11 26.26
N GLN A 37 -18.35 -5.53 25.66
CA GLN A 37 -17.90 -5.06 24.37
C GLN A 37 -18.32 -6.06 23.29
N PRO A 38 -19.28 -5.73 22.41
CA PRO A 38 -19.65 -6.61 21.32
C PRO A 38 -18.52 -6.74 20.30
N VAL A 39 -18.38 -7.93 19.74
CA VAL A 39 -17.44 -8.26 18.66
C VAL A 39 -18.17 -8.80 17.44
N ALA A 40 -17.59 -8.63 16.26
CA ALA A 40 -18.13 -9.18 15.01
C ALA A 40 -17.03 -9.89 14.22
N GLN A 41 -17.35 -11.08 13.71
CA GLN A 41 -16.42 -11.83 12.86
C GLN A 41 -16.45 -11.31 11.43
N ILE A 42 -15.28 -11.08 10.85
CA ILE A 42 -15.12 -10.80 9.42
C ILE A 42 -14.06 -11.75 8.85
N LEU A 43 -14.42 -12.44 7.77
CA LEU A 43 -13.52 -13.33 7.03
C LEU A 43 -13.36 -12.77 5.61
N LEU A 44 -12.11 -12.56 5.18
CA LEU A 44 -11.80 -12.01 3.86
C LEU A 44 -10.79 -12.90 3.14
N THR A 45 -10.84 -12.90 1.82
CA THR A 45 -9.78 -13.42 0.96
C THR A 45 -9.16 -12.30 0.13
N ARG A 46 -8.00 -12.57 -0.47
CA ARG A 46 -7.37 -11.68 -1.46
C ARG A 46 -8.27 -11.37 -2.64
N ASN A 47 -9.06 -12.35 -3.09
CA ASN A 47 -9.94 -12.20 -4.25
C ASN A 47 -11.09 -11.27 -3.92
N ASP A 48 -11.62 -11.33 -2.69
CA ASP A 48 -12.69 -10.44 -2.25
C ASP A 48 -12.23 -8.98 -2.21
N ILE A 49 -10.96 -8.75 -1.84
CA ILE A 49 -10.34 -7.43 -1.81
C ILE A 49 -10.00 -6.94 -3.23
N ALA A 50 -9.70 -7.86 -4.15
CA ALA A 50 -9.43 -7.55 -5.55
C ALA A 50 -10.68 -7.07 -6.27
N ASP A 51 -11.85 -7.61 -5.95
CA ASP A 51 -13.11 -7.18 -6.54
C ASP A 51 -13.61 -5.85 -5.94
N ARG A 52 -14.06 -4.93 -6.80
CA ARG A 52 -14.48 -3.59 -6.36
C ARG A 52 -15.71 -3.62 -5.48
N THR A 53 -16.69 -4.38 -5.90
CA THR A 53 -18.00 -4.43 -5.28
C THR A 53 -17.87 -5.06 -3.90
N GLN A 54 -17.13 -6.16 -3.82
CA GLN A 54 -16.83 -6.85 -2.57
C GLN A 54 -15.98 -5.99 -1.63
N TYR A 55 -14.96 -5.29 -2.14
CA TYR A 55 -14.18 -4.33 -1.35
C TYR A 55 -15.07 -3.24 -0.73
N LEU A 56 -15.94 -2.61 -1.52
CA LEU A 56 -16.86 -1.56 -1.03
C LEU A 56 -17.87 -2.11 -0.02
N ASN A 57 -18.40 -3.31 -0.26
CA ASN A 57 -19.31 -3.97 0.67
C ASN A 57 -18.64 -4.26 2.02
N ALA A 58 -17.40 -4.76 1.99
CA ALA A 58 -16.60 -4.97 3.19
C ALA A 58 -16.35 -3.65 3.93
N GLN A 59 -15.90 -2.60 3.22
CA GLN A 59 -15.67 -1.27 3.80
C GLN A 59 -16.92 -0.70 4.47
N ASN A 60 -18.07 -0.76 3.82
CA ASN A 60 -19.35 -0.30 4.39
C ASN A 60 -19.71 -1.09 5.66
N THR A 61 -19.48 -2.41 5.64
CA THR A 61 -19.72 -3.28 6.80
C THR A 61 -18.81 -2.90 7.98
N PHE A 62 -17.51 -2.66 7.73
CA PHE A 62 -16.59 -2.18 8.75
C PHE A 62 -17.05 -0.84 9.34
N HIS A 63 -17.46 0.11 8.49
CA HIS A 63 -17.89 1.42 8.94
C HIS A 63 -19.12 1.34 9.85
N GLU A 64 -20.11 0.55 9.46
CA GLU A 64 -21.32 0.36 10.27
C GLU A 64 -21.01 -0.36 11.60
N LEU A 65 -20.20 -1.41 11.59
CA LEU A 65 -19.79 -2.11 12.81
C LEU A 65 -19.10 -1.16 13.80
N LEU A 66 -18.16 -0.34 13.33
CA LEU A 66 -17.46 0.63 14.16
C LEU A 66 -18.41 1.73 14.65
N HIS A 67 -19.34 2.19 13.82
CA HIS A 67 -20.37 3.16 14.20
C HIS A 67 -21.31 2.62 15.29
N MET A 68 -21.65 1.33 15.24
CA MET A 68 -22.39 0.63 16.30
C MET A 68 -21.56 0.39 17.58
N GLY A 69 -20.27 0.76 17.59
CA GLY A 69 -19.37 0.50 18.71
C GLY A 69 -18.95 -0.97 18.85
N VAL A 70 -19.10 -1.77 17.79
CA VAL A 70 -18.70 -3.19 17.74
C VAL A 70 -17.24 -3.30 17.30
N ILE A 71 -16.46 -4.18 17.93
CA ILE A 71 -15.07 -4.45 17.54
C ILE A 71 -15.03 -5.55 16.47
N PRO A 72 -14.58 -5.25 15.23
CA PRO A 72 -14.42 -6.26 14.20
C PRO A 72 -13.19 -7.13 14.47
N ILE A 73 -13.36 -8.45 14.45
CA ILE A 73 -12.29 -9.46 14.51
C ILE A 73 -12.12 -10.04 13.11
N VAL A 74 -11.04 -9.64 12.45
CA VAL A 74 -10.76 -9.97 11.05
C VAL A 74 -9.78 -11.12 10.96
N ASN A 75 -10.07 -12.10 10.10
CA ASN A 75 -9.12 -13.16 9.74
C ASN A 75 -9.23 -13.54 8.26
N GLU A 76 -8.23 -14.25 7.73
CA GLU A 76 -8.31 -14.81 6.38
C GLU A 76 -9.35 -15.94 6.32
N ASN A 77 -10.11 -16.02 5.22
CA ASN A 77 -11.01 -17.14 4.98
C ASN A 77 -10.25 -18.33 4.40
N ASP A 78 -9.55 -19.08 5.27
CA ASP A 78 -8.73 -20.24 4.88
C ASP A 78 -9.48 -21.31 4.07
N THR A 79 -10.81 -21.42 4.22
CA THR A 79 -11.61 -22.40 3.48
C THR A 79 -11.64 -22.10 1.98
N LEU A 80 -11.59 -20.82 1.61
CA LEU A 80 -11.64 -20.34 0.22
C LEU A 80 -10.28 -19.85 -0.28
N ALA A 81 -9.32 -19.60 0.61
CA ALA A 81 -7.98 -19.17 0.24
C ALA A 81 -7.24 -20.25 -0.57
N VAL A 82 -6.79 -19.89 -1.77
CA VAL A 82 -5.90 -20.72 -2.59
C VAL A 82 -4.45 -20.59 -2.11
N THR A 83 -3.67 -21.67 -2.19
CA THR A 83 -2.27 -21.75 -1.70
C THR A 83 -1.25 -20.89 -2.44
N GLU A 84 -1.68 -20.06 -3.39
CA GLU A 84 -0.79 -19.38 -4.32
C GLU A 84 -0.02 -18.25 -3.63
N ILE A 85 1.17 -18.65 -3.17
CA ILE A 85 2.40 -17.85 -3.03
C ILE A 85 2.54 -17.13 -1.69
N LYS A 86 3.17 -17.82 -0.71
CA LYS A 86 4.22 -17.41 0.27
C LYS A 86 4.29 -15.96 0.85
N PHE A 87 3.32 -15.11 0.62
CA PHE A 87 3.20 -13.72 1.09
C PHE A 87 1.84 -13.47 1.77
N GLY A 88 1.17 -14.54 2.21
CA GLY A 88 -0.09 -14.55 2.98
C GLY A 88 0.18 -14.74 4.46
N ASP A 89 0.55 -13.66 5.14
CA ASP A 89 0.48 -13.55 6.59
C ASP A 89 -0.62 -12.54 6.93
N ASN A 90 -1.24 -12.70 8.10
CA ASN A 90 -2.13 -11.71 8.70
C ASN A 90 -1.46 -10.34 8.85
N ASP A 91 -0.13 -10.25 8.81
CA ASP A 91 0.60 -8.99 8.63
C ASP A 91 0.05 -8.20 7.42
N THR A 92 0.03 -8.81 6.23
CA THR A 92 -0.46 -8.16 4.99
C THR A 92 -1.96 -7.87 5.08
N LEU A 93 -2.75 -8.83 5.59
CA LEU A 93 -4.19 -8.63 5.76
C LEU A 93 -4.49 -7.42 6.65
N SER A 94 -3.78 -7.29 7.77
CA SER A 94 -3.95 -6.18 8.71
C SER A 94 -3.66 -4.82 8.07
N ALA A 95 -2.65 -4.74 7.20
CA ALA A 95 -2.32 -3.52 6.47
C ALA A 95 -3.40 -3.13 5.46
N ILE A 96 -4.02 -4.12 4.79
CA ILE A 96 -5.17 -3.85 3.91
C ILE A 96 -6.36 -3.38 4.72
N THR A 97 -6.69 -4.10 5.79
CA THR A 97 -7.82 -3.74 6.67
C THR A 97 -7.63 -2.32 7.21
N ALA A 98 -6.42 -1.96 7.64
CA ALA A 98 -6.10 -0.62 8.09
C ALA A 98 -6.35 0.44 7.00
N GLY A 99 -5.94 0.19 5.75
CA GLY A 99 -6.25 1.07 4.63
C GLY A 99 -7.76 1.15 4.33
N MET A 100 -8.47 0.02 4.38
CA MET A 100 -9.91 -0.07 4.11
C MET A 100 -10.74 0.73 5.12
N VAL A 101 -10.39 0.66 6.40
CA VAL A 101 -11.06 1.41 7.47
C VAL A 101 -10.47 2.81 7.69
N GLN A 102 -9.48 3.22 6.88
CA GLN A 102 -8.77 4.50 7.00
C GLN A 102 -8.19 4.72 8.40
N ALA A 103 -7.58 3.69 8.97
CA ALA A 103 -7.00 3.75 10.31
C ALA A 103 -5.87 4.78 10.39
N ASP A 104 -5.76 5.48 11.52
CA ASP A 104 -4.61 6.35 11.79
C ASP A 104 -3.33 5.55 12.07
N TYR A 105 -3.49 4.42 12.76
CA TYR A 105 -2.41 3.55 13.20
C TYR A 105 -2.66 2.08 12.87
N LEU A 106 -1.59 1.38 12.49
CA LEU A 106 -1.51 -0.08 12.44
C LEU A 106 -0.44 -0.56 13.42
N PHE A 107 -0.79 -1.46 14.33
CA PHE A 107 0.17 -2.07 15.27
C PHE A 107 0.45 -3.51 14.88
N LEU A 108 1.68 -3.79 14.45
CA LEU A 108 2.21 -5.13 14.23
C LEU A 108 2.88 -5.61 15.52
N MET A 109 2.13 -6.37 16.32
CA MET A 109 2.61 -6.90 17.61
C MET A 109 3.43 -8.18 17.42
N THR A 110 4.71 -8.16 17.79
CA THR A 110 5.66 -9.26 17.53
C THR A 110 6.48 -9.66 18.76
N ASP A 111 7.28 -10.73 18.67
CA ASP A 111 8.17 -11.19 19.75
C ASP A 111 9.38 -10.24 19.99
N VAL A 112 9.75 -9.42 19.00
CA VAL A 112 10.76 -8.37 19.10
C VAL A 112 10.15 -7.02 19.51
N ASP A 113 10.95 -6.13 20.07
CA ASP A 113 10.52 -4.78 20.48
C ASP A 113 10.55 -3.74 19.36
N CYS A 114 11.49 -3.85 18.44
CA CYS A 114 11.63 -2.96 17.30
C CYS A 114 12.40 -3.65 16.16
N LEU A 115 12.52 -2.95 15.03
CA LEU A 115 13.44 -3.28 13.96
C LEU A 115 14.86 -2.84 14.37
N TYR A 116 15.85 -3.63 13.98
CA TYR A 116 17.27 -3.34 14.19
C TYR A 116 17.98 -3.26 12.83
N ASP A 117 19.06 -2.48 12.77
CA ASP A 117 19.93 -2.39 11.59
C ASP A 117 20.56 -3.75 11.21
N LYS A 118 20.87 -4.56 12.21
CA LYS A 118 21.42 -5.92 12.11
C LYS A 118 20.62 -6.86 13.00
N ASN A 119 20.70 -8.17 12.75
CA ASN A 119 20.06 -9.14 13.63
C ASN A 119 20.67 -9.09 15.05
N PRO A 120 19.91 -8.72 16.09
CA PRO A 120 20.42 -8.55 17.45
C PRO A 120 20.77 -9.87 18.14
N ARG A 121 20.28 -11.01 17.62
CA ARG A 121 20.63 -12.35 18.15
C ARG A 121 22.05 -12.77 17.75
N THR A 122 22.55 -12.25 16.63
CA THR A 122 23.88 -12.59 16.09
C THR A 122 24.88 -11.44 16.20
N ASN A 123 24.40 -10.20 16.27
CA ASN A 123 25.22 -9.00 16.35
C ASN A 123 24.88 -8.19 17.62
N PRO A 124 25.73 -8.23 18.66
CA PRO A 124 25.50 -7.48 19.91
C PRO A 124 25.54 -5.95 19.75
N ASP A 125 26.12 -5.44 18.66
CA ASP A 125 26.19 -4.01 18.32
C ASP A 125 24.97 -3.50 17.53
N ALA A 126 23.96 -4.35 17.33
CA ALA A 126 22.73 -3.99 16.61
C ALA A 126 22.03 -2.80 17.26
N LYS A 127 21.70 -1.79 16.44
CA LYS A 127 21.05 -0.55 16.89
C LYS A 127 19.56 -0.57 16.54
N PRO A 128 18.70 -0.12 17.45
CA PRO A 128 17.27 -0.03 17.18
C PRO A 128 17.00 1.08 16.15
N ILE A 129 16.07 0.81 15.24
CA ILE A 129 15.54 1.77 14.28
C ILE A 129 14.19 2.26 14.84
N GLU A 130 14.15 3.50 15.33
CA GLU A 130 12.94 4.04 15.97
C GLU A 130 11.95 4.63 14.95
N VAL A 131 12.44 5.28 13.90
CA VAL A 131 11.61 5.93 12.89
C VAL A 131 12.11 5.55 11.49
N VAL A 132 11.16 5.24 10.61
CA VAL A 132 11.39 4.98 9.19
C VAL A 132 10.51 5.93 8.39
N GLU A 133 11.14 6.89 7.69
CA GLU A 133 10.44 7.85 6.84
C GLU A 133 10.24 7.30 5.43
N ASP A 134 11.29 6.72 4.85
CA ASP A 134 11.23 6.01 3.57
C ASP A 134 11.69 4.55 3.73
N ILE A 135 10.79 3.63 3.39
CA ILE A 135 11.03 2.19 3.44
C ILE A 135 11.90 1.75 2.25
N ALA A 136 12.02 2.54 1.19
CA ALA A 136 12.97 2.28 0.10
C ALA A 136 14.43 2.45 0.56
N GLU A 137 14.69 3.35 1.51
CA GLU A 137 16.02 3.60 2.07
C GLU A 137 16.38 2.68 3.25
N LEU A 138 15.45 1.81 3.65
CA LEU A 138 15.62 0.92 4.79
C LEU A 138 16.65 -0.18 4.50
N VAL A 139 17.88 0.02 4.99
CA VAL A 139 18.95 -1.01 5.00
C VAL A 139 18.81 -1.87 6.26
N ALA A 140 17.78 -2.71 6.31
CA ALA A 140 17.64 -3.71 7.37
C ALA A 140 17.95 -5.10 6.82
N ASP A 141 18.74 -5.89 7.56
CA ASP A 141 18.94 -7.31 7.21
C ASP A 141 17.67 -8.11 7.52
N VAL A 142 16.83 -8.28 6.50
CA VAL A 142 15.53 -8.94 6.60
C VAL A 142 15.61 -10.47 6.43
N SER A 143 16.81 -11.02 6.28
CA SER A 143 17.01 -12.39 5.78
C SER A 143 16.81 -13.49 6.82
N SER A 144 16.79 -13.18 8.11
CA SER A 144 16.68 -14.20 9.16
C SER A 144 15.23 -14.54 9.53
N ALA A 145 14.70 -15.63 8.95
CA ALA A 145 13.46 -16.26 9.40
C ALA A 145 13.63 -16.79 10.83
N GLY A 146 12.85 -16.25 11.79
CA GLY A 146 12.93 -16.61 13.20
C GLY A 146 11.68 -17.32 13.73
N SER A 147 11.88 -18.56 14.20
CA SER A 147 10.98 -19.44 14.98
C SER A 147 9.92 -20.25 14.24
N SER A 148 9.74 -21.49 14.68
CA SER A 148 8.97 -22.59 14.07
C SER A 148 7.44 -22.44 14.10
N LEU A 149 6.92 -21.30 14.54
CA LEU A 149 5.49 -21.08 14.79
C LEU A 149 4.88 -19.89 14.03
N GLY A 150 5.70 -19.00 13.44
CA GLY A 150 5.25 -17.92 12.57
C GLY A 150 5.62 -18.19 11.11
N THR A 151 4.67 -18.01 10.19
CA THR A 151 4.92 -18.21 8.74
C THR A 151 5.53 -16.98 8.06
N GLY A 152 5.37 -15.78 8.64
CA GLY A 152 5.95 -14.54 8.17
C GLY A 152 6.98 -13.94 9.15
N GLY A 153 8.23 -13.83 8.69
CA GLY A 153 9.33 -13.24 9.47
C GLY A 153 9.25 -11.71 9.57
N MET A 154 10.42 -11.05 9.64
CA MET A 154 10.48 -9.59 9.55
C MET A 154 10.16 -9.06 8.14
N SER A 155 10.30 -9.89 7.11
CA SER A 155 10.02 -9.53 5.72
C SER A 155 8.55 -9.23 5.48
N THR A 156 7.64 -10.03 6.02
CA THR A 156 6.20 -9.81 5.90
C THR A 156 5.76 -8.54 6.62
N LYS A 157 6.39 -8.21 7.75
CA LYS A 157 6.11 -6.98 8.52
C LYS A 157 6.57 -5.73 7.79
N ILE A 158 7.73 -5.77 7.14
CA ILE A 158 8.20 -4.65 6.30
C ILE A 158 7.30 -4.48 5.07
N VAL A 159 6.84 -5.58 4.46
CA VAL A 159 5.86 -5.51 3.36
C VAL A 159 4.54 -4.90 3.84
N ALA A 160 4.02 -5.35 4.99
CA ALA A 160 2.80 -4.80 5.58
C ALA A 160 2.95 -3.33 5.96
N ALA A 161 4.08 -2.93 6.54
CA ALA A 161 4.37 -1.52 6.84
C ALA A 161 4.44 -0.68 5.57
N ARG A 162 5.08 -1.17 4.51
CA ARG A 162 5.08 -0.51 3.20
C ARG A 162 3.66 -0.34 2.66
N LEU A 163 2.86 -1.39 2.79
CA LEU A 163 1.48 -1.36 2.36
C LEU A 163 0.70 -0.29 3.15
N ALA A 164 0.66 -0.38 4.47
CA ALA A 164 -0.10 0.53 5.32
C ALA A 164 0.36 2.01 5.20
N THR A 165 1.67 2.28 5.17
CA THR A 165 2.20 3.65 5.01
C THR A 165 1.83 4.30 3.68
N SER A 166 1.81 3.53 2.59
CA SER A 166 1.32 4.00 1.28
C SER A 166 -0.20 4.25 1.28
N ALA A 167 -0.96 3.56 2.13
CA ALA A 167 -2.37 3.87 2.40
C ALA A 167 -2.56 5.06 3.36
N GLY A 168 -1.48 5.69 3.80
CA GLY A 168 -1.51 6.84 4.72
C GLY A 168 -1.69 6.47 6.19
N VAL A 169 -1.46 5.20 6.53
CA VAL A 169 -1.55 4.67 7.90
C VAL A 169 -0.17 4.67 8.55
N THR A 170 -0.07 5.21 9.77
CA THR A 170 1.16 5.11 10.55
C THR A 170 1.34 3.68 11.05
N THR A 171 2.41 2.99 10.66
CA THR A 171 2.61 1.60 11.09
C THR A 171 3.63 1.51 12.23
N VAL A 172 3.36 0.69 13.23
CA VAL A 172 4.22 0.50 14.39
C VAL A 172 4.54 -0.97 14.58
N ILE A 173 5.82 -1.30 14.73
CA ILE A 173 6.27 -2.61 15.21
C ILE A 173 6.61 -2.48 16.70
N THR A 174 6.01 -3.31 17.54
CA THR A 174 6.30 -3.35 18.99
C THR A 174 6.07 -4.74 19.59
N ARG A 175 6.51 -4.93 20.83
CA ARG A 175 6.47 -6.24 21.51
C ARG A 175 5.05 -6.64 21.93
N SER A 176 4.63 -7.85 21.54
CA SER A 176 3.32 -8.44 21.82
C SER A 176 3.08 -8.74 23.30
N SER A 177 4.13 -9.10 24.04
CA SER A 177 4.04 -9.42 25.47
C SER A 177 3.76 -8.20 26.37
N LYS A 178 3.73 -6.98 25.80
CA LYS A 178 3.47 -5.72 26.52
C LYS A 178 2.41 -4.87 25.79
N PRO A 179 1.13 -5.29 25.79
CA PRO A 179 0.07 -4.60 25.05
C PRO A 179 -0.17 -3.14 25.51
N GLY A 180 0.16 -2.81 26.75
CA GLY A 180 0.11 -1.42 27.26
C GLY A 180 1.01 -0.45 26.49
N ASN A 181 1.96 -0.94 25.69
CA ASN A 181 2.78 -0.11 24.81
C ASN A 181 1.96 0.67 23.79
N ILE A 182 0.83 0.12 23.33
CA ILE A 182 0.00 0.75 22.28
C ILE A 182 -0.41 2.16 22.70
N ALA A 183 -1.05 2.30 23.87
CA ALA A 183 -1.51 3.60 24.37
C ALA A 183 -0.34 4.57 24.61
N ALA A 184 0.78 4.08 25.13
CA ALA A 184 1.96 4.90 25.39
C ALA A 184 2.60 5.44 24.10
N ILE A 185 2.70 4.59 23.07
CA ILE A 185 3.25 4.96 21.76
C ILE A 185 2.34 5.98 21.06
N VAL A 186 1.02 5.77 21.05
CA VAL A 186 0.08 6.73 20.47
C VAL A 186 0.20 8.08 21.17
N LYS A 187 0.18 8.10 22.50
CA LYS A 187 0.32 9.35 23.27
C LYS A 187 1.62 10.09 22.95
N TYR A 188 2.74 9.36 22.91
CA TYR A 188 4.03 9.92 22.53
C TYR A 188 4.02 10.49 21.10
N ALA A 189 3.42 9.76 20.16
CA ALA A 189 3.32 10.15 18.77
C ALA A 189 2.51 11.44 18.56
N GLU A 190 1.37 11.55 19.22
CA GLU A 190 0.52 12.74 19.13
C GLU A 190 1.19 13.98 19.72
N VAL A 191 1.92 13.84 20.84
CA VAL A 191 2.69 14.95 21.43
C VAL A 191 3.78 15.43 20.47
N GLN A 192 4.53 14.51 19.85
CA GLN A 192 5.55 14.84 18.85
C GLN A 192 4.96 15.58 17.65
N LYS A 193 3.81 15.10 17.14
CA LYS A 193 3.10 15.71 16.02
C LYS A 193 2.63 17.13 16.35
N ALA A 194 2.10 17.35 17.55
CA ALA A 194 1.66 18.67 18.01
C ALA A 194 2.83 19.67 18.15
N LEU A 195 3.98 19.21 18.65
CA LEU A 195 5.20 20.02 18.76
C LEU A 195 5.76 20.41 17.37
N GLN A 196 5.79 19.47 16.43
CA GLN A 196 6.23 19.77 15.05
C GLN A 196 5.31 20.79 14.36
N ALA A 197 4.00 20.66 14.56
CA ALA A 197 3.01 21.60 14.00
C ALA A 197 3.17 23.01 14.59
N SER A 198 3.42 23.14 15.90
CA SER A 198 3.64 24.46 16.53
C SER A 198 4.93 25.12 16.06
N MET A 199 6.02 24.37 15.92
CA MET A 199 7.30 24.86 15.40
C MET A 199 7.23 25.29 13.93
N ALA A 200 6.45 24.60 13.10
CA ALA A 200 6.21 24.98 11.70
C ALA A 200 5.41 26.27 11.58
N SER A 201 4.40 26.46 12.44
CA SER A 201 3.59 27.69 12.51
C SER A 201 4.44 28.90 12.92
N SER A 202 5.33 28.75 13.91
CA SER A 202 6.25 29.81 14.33
C SER A 202 7.28 30.21 13.28
N ARG A 203 7.68 29.30 12.36
CA ARG A 203 8.58 29.63 11.24
C ARG A 203 7.91 30.46 10.15
N ASN A 204 6.61 30.26 9.91
CA ASN A 204 5.85 31.05 8.94
C ASN A 204 5.54 32.48 9.43
N SER A 205 5.60 32.74 10.74
CA SER A 205 5.41 34.08 11.30
C SER A 205 6.64 34.99 11.21
N LEU A 206 7.80 34.45 10.83
CA LEU A 206 9.08 35.16 10.79
C LEU A 206 9.47 35.60 9.36
N VAL A 207 8.64 35.28 8.37
CA VAL A 207 8.86 35.62 6.95
C VAL A 207 7.55 36.22 6.40
N GLY A 208 7.34 37.51 6.65
CA GLY A 208 6.19 38.24 6.12
C GLY A 208 6.24 39.73 6.49
N ASP A 209 6.66 40.54 5.51
CA ASP A 209 6.46 41.98 5.32
C ASP A 209 6.81 42.97 6.46
N ASP A 210 7.93 43.67 6.28
CA ASP A 210 7.99 45.13 6.42
C ASP A 210 9.21 45.66 5.63
N ASP A 211 9.14 45.54 4.31
CA ASP A 211 9.92 46.40 3.40
C ASP A 211 8.95 46.96 2.35
N GLN A 212 8.85 48.29 2.33
CA GLN A 212 8.18 49.16 1.34
C GLN A 212 6.83 49.80 1.75
N GLN A 213 6.90 50.91 2.50
CA GLN A 213 6.31 52.22 2.15
C GLN A 213 6.29 53.15 3.38
N LEU A 214 7.09 54.23 3.36
CA LEU A 214 6.72 55.60 3.74
C LEU A 214 7.99 56.47 3.88
N ALA A 215 8.49 56.92 2.74
CA ALA A 215 9.19 58.19 2.68
C ALA A 215 8.11 59.28 2.51
N ASP A 216 7.80 60.00 3.59
CA ASP A 216 7.48 61.44 3.61
C ASP A 216 6.81 61.83 4.94
N LYS A 217 7.62 62.41 5.84
CA LYS A 217 7.39 63.72 6.47
C LYS A 217 8.28 63.85 7.72
N ALA A 218 9.35 64.61 7.55
CA ALA A 218 10.02 65.28 8.65
C ALA A 218 9.12 66.40 9.22
N GLY A 219 9.10 66.59 10.54
CA GLY A 219 8.67 67.86 11.13
C GLY A 219 7.99 67.81 12.51
N ALA A 220 8.81 67.97 13.55
CA ALA A 220 8.59 68.81 14.74
C ALA A 220 7.89 68.27 16.02
N ALA A 221 8.56 68.65 17.14
CA ALA A 221 8.21 68.74 18.58
C ALA A 221 8.26 67.44 19.43
N LEU A 222 9.22 67.25 20.37
CA LEU A 222 9.45 67.90 21.70
C LEU A 222 8.18 67.75 22.59
N GLU A 223 8.14 67.06 23.74
CA GLU A 223 8.96 67.20 24.96
C GLU A 223 8.73 66.04 25.99
N LEU A 224 9.77 65.77 26.81
CA LEU A 224 9.81 65.45 28.27
C LEU A 224 8.89 64.33 28.85
N SER A 225 9.34 63.32 29.63
CA SER A 225 10.26 63.36 30.78
C SER A 225 10.61 61.94 31.30
N SER A 226 11.71 61.92 32.05
CA SER A 226 12.47 60.83 32.69
C SER A 226 11.80 60.06 33.84
N SER A 227 12.19 58.78 34.05
CA SER A 227 12.68 58.28 35.34
C SER A 227 13.34 56.90 35.20
N GLU A 228 14.17 56.58 36.20
CA GLU A 228 15.38 55.75 36.17
C GLU A 228 15.16 54.25 36.38
N GLY A 229 16.16 53.43 36.04
CA GLY A 229 16.23 52.04 36.51
C GLY A 229 17.20 51.14 35.74
N ARG A 230 18.51 51.34 35.91
CA ARG A 230 19.54 50.39 35.45
C ARG A 230 19.38 49.05 36.16
N GLY A 231 19.19 47.99 35.37
CA GLY A 231 19.40 46.60 35.78
C GLY A 231 19.54 45.73 34.54
N THR A 232 20.78 45.47 34.11
CA THR A 232 21.11 44.44 33.12
C THR A 232 20.79 43.06 33.69
N PRO A 233 19.92 42.22 33.08
CA PRO A 233 20.01 40.79 33.24
C PRO A 233 20.90 40.22 32.12
N ALA A 234 21.78 39.31 32.53
CA ALA A 234 22.60 38.47 31.67
C ALA A 234 21.75 37.75 30.60
N PRO A 235 22.35 37.34 29.46
CA PRO A 235 21.63 36.52 28.49
C PRO A 235 21.26 35.22 29.19
N VAL A 236 19.97 35.03 29.44
CA VAL A 236 19.42 33.73 29.80
C VAL A 236 19.60 32.90 28.53
N THR A 237 20.65 32.09 28.48
CA THR A 237 20.68 30.95 27.58
C THR A 237 19.49 30.10 27.96
N ALA A 238 18.39 30.28 27.22
CA ALA A 238 17.28 29.36 27.26
C ALA A 238 17.87 28.01 26.83
N GLU A 239 18.24 27.19 27.81
CA GLU A 239 18.34 25.76 27.58
C GLU A 239 17.04 25.36 26.93
N ILE A 240 17.13 24.93 25.67
CA ILE A 240 16.04 24.27 24.97
C ILE A 240 15.85 22.96 25.74
N VAL A 241 15.09 23.01 26.82
CA VAL A 241 14.68 21.83 27.56
C VAL A 241 13.74 21.09 26.63
N ASP A 242 14.23 19.99 26.07
CA ASP A 242 13.48 19.09 25.21
C ASP A 242 12.21 18.67 25.98
N PRO A 243 11.00 19.13 25.59
CA PRO A 243 9.77 18.92 26.37
C PRO A 243 9.33 17.45 26.41
N VAL A 244 10.06 16.58 25.73
CA VAL A 244 9.82 15.14 25.60
C VAL A 244 10.69 14.31 26.57
N SER A 245 11.68 14.92 27.22
CA SER A 245 12.65 14.25 28.10
C SER A 245 12.06 13.47 29.29
N GLY A 246 10.76 13.66 29.61
CA GLY A 246 10.04 12.92 30.67
C GLY A 246 9.06 11.83 30.18
N LEU A 247 8.75 11.75 28.88
CA LEU A 247 7.87 10.72 28.31
C LEU A 247 8.72 9.74 27.50
N ALA A 248 9.45 8.87 28.19
CA ALA A 248 10.15 7.77 27.53
C ALA A 248 9.12 6.80 26.92
N ALA A 249 8.93 6.88 25.60
CA ALA A 249 8.13 5.89 24.89
C ALA A 249 8.79 4.51 25.03
N PRO A 250 7.99 3.44 25.14
CA PRO A 250 8.55 2.09 25.07
C PRO A 250 9.25 1.90 23.72
N LEU A 251 10.28 1.06 23.68
CA LEU A 251 11.02 0.78 22.44
C LEU A 251 10.06 0.23 21.36
N HIS A 252 10.11 0.85 20.18
CA HIS A 252 9.28 0.55 19.02
C HIS A 252 9.92 1.07 17.73
N THR A 253 9.45 0.58 16.59
CA THR A 253 9.74 1.20 15.28
C THR A 253 8.46 1.78 14.71
N ARG A 254 8.50 3.03 14.27
CA ARG A 254 7.40 3.72 13.62
C ARG A 254 7.73 4.03 12.17
N PHE A 255 6.88 3.56 11.27
CA PHE A 255 6.90 3.87 9.85
C PHE A 255 5.93 5.01 9.58
N LEU A 256 6.45 6.13 9.07
CA LEU A 256 5.65 7.31 8.80
C LEU A 256 4.83 7.13 7.51
N PRO A 257 3.59 7.65 7.46
CA PRO A 257 2.78 7.57 6.25
C PRO A 257 3.40 8.41 5.12
N GLN A 258 3.23 7.94 3.88
CA GLN A 258 3.68 8.71 2.71
C GLN A 258 2.84 9.98 2.53
N VAL A 259 3.50 11.08 2.14
CA VAL A 259 2.86 12.40 1.95
C VAL A 259 1.73 12.35 0.91
N HIS A 260 1.84 11.48 -0.09
CA HIS A 260 0.82 11.26 -1.12
C HIS A 260 0.21 9.86 -1.00
N ALA A 261 -0.59 9.64 0.06
CA ALA A 261 -1.22 8.35 0.32
C ALA A 261 -2.30 7.97 -0.72
N ILE A 262 -2.28 6.71 -1.18
CA ILE A 262 -3.34 6.10 -2.00
C ILE A 262 -4.31 5.39 -1.06
N ARG A 263 -5.45 6.02 -0.76
CA ARG A 263 -6.45 5.52 0.20
C ARG A 263 -7.56 4.67 -0.43
N ASP A 264 -7.41 4.26 -1.68
CA ASP A 264 -8.46 3.58 -2.46
C ASP A 264 -8.03 2.22 -2.98
N ARG A 265 -8.97 1.44 -3.54
CA ARG A 265 -8.73 0.08 -4.07
C ARG A 265 -7.58 -0.02 -5.08
N TYR A 266 -7.21 1.06 -5.79
CA TYR A 266 -6.10 1.02 -6.76
C TYR A 266 -4.77 0.69 -6.08
N PHE A 267 -4.65 1.01 -4.80
CA PHE A 267 -3.58 0.54 -3.93
C PHE A 267 -3.43 -0.99 -3.91
N TRP A 268 -4.53 -1.73 -3.77
CA TRP A 268 -4.52 -3.19 -3.74
C TRP A 268 -4.09 -3.78 -5.09
N LEU A 269 -4.56 -3.20 -6.18
CA LEU A 269 -4.12 -3.57 -7.53
C LEU A 269 -2.59 -3.41 -7.68
N LEU A 270 -2.00 -2.37 -7.11
CA LEU A 270 -0.56 -2.10 -7.21
C LEU A 270 0.31 -2.99 -6.32
N HIS A 271 -0.13 -3.27 -5.10
CA HIS A 271 0.75 -3.80 -4.04
C HIS A 271 0.27 -5.12 -3.42
N GLY A 272 -1.01 -5.45 -3.58
CA GLY A 272 -1.66 -6.59 -2.94
C GLY A 272 -1.68 -7.87 -3.75
N LEU A 273 -1.71 -7.72 -5.07
CA LEU A 273 -1.76 -8.83 -6.01
C LEU A 273 -0.36 -9.13 -6.53
N ALA A 274 0.08 -10.38 -6.37
CA ALA A 274 1.28 -10.86 -7.03
C ALA A 274 1.01 -10.92 -8.55
N PRO A 275 1.78 -10.20 -9.38
CA PRO A 275 1.59 -10.27 -10.81
C PRO A 275 2.11 -11.61 -11.36
N HIS A 276 1.28 -12.32 -12.12
CA HIS A 276 1.60 -13.62 -12.72
C HIS A 276 2.17 -13.50 -14.15
N GLY A 277 2.22 -12.27 -14.68
CA GLY A 277 2.84 -11.97 -15.96
C GLY A 277 2.96 -10.48 -16.22
N THR A 278 3.29 -10.14 -17.46
CA THR A 278 3.48 -8.78 -17.94
C THR A 278 2.71 -8.58 -19.23
N VAL A 279 1.96 -7.49 -19.33
CA VAL A 279 1.34 -7.02 -20.57
C VAL A 279 2.05 -5.75 -21.02
N TYR A 280 2.59 -5.81 -22.23
CA TYR A 280 3.28 -4.71 -22.89
C TYR A 280 2.28 -3.91 -23.73
N ILE A 281 2.20 -2.62 -23.48
CA ILE A 281 1.26 -1.70 -24.15
C ILE A 281 2.00 -0.60 -24.88
N ASP A 282 1.36 -0.04 -25.92
CA ASP A 282 1.92 1.10 -26.62
C ASP A 282 1.61 2.44 -25.92
N GLU A 283 2.30 3.49 -26.35
CA GLU A 283 2.13 4.84 -25.81
C GLU A 283 0.70 5.39 -25.96
N GLY A 284 -0.01 4.98 -27.02
CA GLY A 284 -1.40 5.39 -27.24
C GLY A 284 -2.35 4.76 -26.22
N ALA A 285 -2.15 3.47 -25.93
CA ALA A 285 -2.87 2.74 -24.89
C ALA A 285 -2.58 3.33 -23.50
N TYR A 286 -1.32 3.67 -23.23
CA TYR A 286 -0.94 4.30 -21.97
C TYR A 286 -1.65 5.65 -21.75
N ARG A 287 -1.69 6.51 -22.78
CA ARG A 287 -2.44 7.77 -22.72
C ARG A 287 -3.94 7.55 -22.55
N ALA A 288 -4.53 6.62 -23.29
CA ALA A 288 -5.95 6.30 -23.17
C ALA A 288 -6.31 5.80 -21.75
N LEU A 289 -5.47 4.93 -21.16
CA LEU A 289 -5.65 4.45 -19.80
C LEU A 289 -5.52 5.59 -18.76
N ALA A 290 -4.57 6.51 -18.98
CA ALA A 290 -4.43 7.71 -18.14
C ALA A 290 -5.69 8.61 -18.25
N ASP A 291 -6.29 8.70 -19.44
CA ASP A 291 -7.56 9.40 -19.70
C ASP A 291 -8.80 8.56 -19.38
N LYS A 292 -8.65 7.54 -18.53
CA LYS A 292 -9.73 6.71 -17.97
C LYS A 292 -10.43 5.73 -18.94
N ALA A 293 -9.83 5.42 -20.09
CA ALA A 293 -10.29 4.30 -20.92
C ALA A 293 -9.87 2.95 -20.33
N GLY A 294 -10.54 1.86 -20.71
CA GLY A 294 -10.05 0.49 -20.46
C GLY A 294 -8.94 0.10 -21.44
N LEU A 295 -8.18 -0.94 -21.11
CA LEU A 295 -7.16 -1.48 -22.01
C LEU A 295 -7.83 -2.30 -23.12
N LEU A 296 -7.84 -1.78 -24.34
CA LEU A 296 -8.30 -2.49 -25.52
C LEU A 296 -7.21 -3.39 -26.12
N PRO A 297 -7.57 -4.49 -26.80
CA PRO A 297 -6.59 -5.38 -27.43
C PRO A 297 -5.70 -4.66 -28.46
N VAL A 298 -6.22 -3.64 -29.15
CA VAL A 298 -5.48 -2.84 -30.14
C VAL A 298 -4.23 -2.16 -29.56
N GLY A 299 -4.30 -1.80 -28.28
CA GLY A 299 -3.23 -1.15 -27.52
C GLY A 299 -2.20 -2.11 -26.95
N VAL A 300 -2.48 -3.41 -26.98
CA VAL A 300 -1.54 -4.45 -26.52
C VAL A 300 -0.51 -4.71 -27.62
N VAL A 301 0.76 -4.69 -27.23
CA VAL A 301 1.90 -5.00 -28.10
C VAL A 301 2.28 -6.46 -27.95
N ASP A 302 2.41 -6.92 -26.70
CA ASP A 302 2.70 -8.31 -26.38
C ASP A 302 2.33 -8.65 -24.94
N CYS A 303 2.42 -9.92 -24.55
CA CYS A 303 2.40 -10.33 -23.16
C CYS A 303 3.35 -11.50 -22.88
N ASP A 304 3.87 -11.54 -21.66
CA ASP A 304 4.81 -12.54 -21.17
C ASP A 304 4.36 -13.10 -19.82
N GLY A 305 4.79 -14.33 -19.51
CA GLY A 305 4.32 -15.11 -18.37
C GLY A 305 3.14 -16.03 -18.71
N HIS A 306 2.72 -16.80 -17.70
CA HIS A 306 1.58 -17.71 -17.76
C HIS A 306 0.57 -17.22 -16.74
N PHE A 307 -0.53 -16.66 -17.22
CA PHE A 307 -1.60 -16.14 -16.37
C PHE A 307 -2.96 -16.42 -16.99
N HIS A 308 -3.96 -16.56 -16.12
CA HIS A 308 -5.36 -16.81 -16.47
C HIS A 308 -6.21 -15.53 -16.38
N GLN A 309 -7.48 -15.65 -16.76
CA GLN A 309 -8.47 -14.61 -16.56
C GLN A 309 -8.61 -14.29 -15.06
N GLN A 310 -8.85 -13.01 -14.73
CA GLN A 310 -8.90 -12.43 -13.38
C GLN A 310 -7.58 -12.45 -12.59
N GLU A 311 -6.45 -12.79 -13.20
CA GLU A 311 -5.15 -12.66 -12.56
C GLU A 311 -4.53 -11.28 -12.75
N ALA A 312 -3.68 -10.88 -11.80
CA ALA A 312 -2.94 -9.64 -11.89
C ALA A 312 -1.72 -9.76 -12.80
N VAL A 313 -1.46 -8.71 -13.57
CA VAL A 313 -0.30 -8.58 -14.45
C VAL A 313 0.36 -7.21 -14.27
N ARG A 314 1.64 -7.13 -14.65
CA ARG A 314 2.36 -5.86 -14.76
C ARG A 314 1.97 -5.17 -16.05
N ILE A 315 1.80 -3.85 -16.01
CA ILE A 315 1.62 -3.02 -17.20
C ILE A 315 2.94 -2.29 -17.48
N VAL A 316 3.48 -2.54 -18.67
CA VAL A 316 4.76 -2.00 -19.11
C VAL A 316 4.56 -1.25 -20.43
N VAL A 317 5.03 0.00 -20.49
CA VAL A 317 4.94 0.80 -21.72
C VAL A 317 6.16 0.55 -22.57
N VAL A 318 5.95 0.25 -23.86
CA VAL A 318 7.01 0.00 -24.84
C VAL A 318 6.78 0.80 -26.11
N LYS A 319 7.88 1.14 -26.80
CA LYS A 319 7.80 1.65 -28.17
C LYS A 319 7.60 0.48 -29.13
N ARG A 320 6.56 0.58 -29.98
CA ARG A 320 6.36 -0.37 -31.07
C ARG A 320 7.47 -0.21 -32.11
N THR A 321 8.01 -1.32 -32.60
CA THR A 321 8.96 -1.30 -33.72
C THR A 321 8.23 -0.83 -34.99
N PRO A 322 8.76 0.16 -35.74
CA PRO A 322 8.14 0.61 -36.98
C PRO A 322 7.98 -0.55 -37.97
N GLY A 323 6.76 -0.84 -38.41
CA GLY A 323 6.47 -1.89 -39.40
C GLY A 323 6.14 -3.28 -38.82
N ALA A 324 6.13 -3.48 -37.50
CA ALA A 324 5.66 -4.72 -36.90
C ALA A 324 4.15 -4.92 -37.18
N PRO A 325 3.70 -6.13 -37.57
CA PRO A 325 2.30 -6.39 -37.88
C PRO A 325 1.45 -6.17 -36.62
N ARG A 326 0.39 -5.35 -36.75
CA ARG A 326 -0.55 -5.11 -35.63
C ARG A 326 -1.27 -6.38 -35.21
N ARG A 327 -1.52 -7.30 -36.13
CA ARG A 327 -2.26 -8.56 -35.90
C ARG A 327 -1.29 -9.74 -35.97
N ALA A 328 -1.45 -10.71 -35.08
CA ALA A 328 -0.76 -12.00 -35.23
C ALA A 328 -1.16 -12.63 -36.58
N PRO A 329 -0.22 -13.26 -37.32
CA PRO A 329 -0.56 -13.93 -38.57
C PRO A 329 -1.63 -14.99 -38.29
N THR A 330 -2.72 -14.95 -39.05
CA THR A 330 -3.74 -15.99 -39.04
C THR A 330 -3.12 -17.30 -39.50
N SER A 331 -3.56 -18.42 -38.93
CA SER A 331 -3.00 -19.78 -39.06
C SER A 331 -3.03 -20.39 -40.48
N ALA A 332 -3.18 -19.58 -41.54
CA ALA A 332 -3.28 -20.02 -42.93
C ALA A 332 -1.97 -19.85 -43.74
N SER A 333 -0.87 -19.41 -43.14
CA SER A 333 0.43 -19.32 -43.84
C SER A 333 1.59 -19.60 -42.89
N ILE A 334 1.86 -20.88 -42.65
CA ILE A 334 3.14 -21.32 -42.10
C ILE A 334 3.74 -22.27 -43.14
N ALA A 335 4.61 -21.73 -44.01
CA ALA A 335 5.58 -22.55 -44.70
C ALA A 335 6.69 -22.97 -43.70
N PRO A 336 7.22 -24.20 -43.76
CA PRO A 336 8.22 -24.65 -42.80
C PRO A 336 9.56 -24.02 -43.14
N ALA A 337 9.99 -23.02 -42.38
CA ALA A 337 11.35 -22.50 -42.43
C ALA A 337 12.22 -23.29 -41.44
N ALA A 338 13.19 -24.02 -41.98
CA ALA A 338 14.17 -24.79 -41.24
C ALA A 338 15.23 -23.89 -40.56
N GLY A 339 15.56 -24.24 -39.31
CA GLY A 339 16.88 -24.00 -38.69
C GLY A 339 17.25 -22.56 -38.34
N THR A 340 17.01 -22.16 -37.09
CA THR A 340 17.94 -21.43 -36.20
C THR A 340 17.23 -21.14 -34.87
N ASP A 341 17.89 -21.46 -33.76
CA ASP A 341 17.43 -21.20 -32.38
C ASP A 341 17.31 -19.69 -32.13
N SER A 342 16.13 -19.13 -32.35
CA SER A 342 15.77 -17.80 -31.88
C SER A 342 14.29 -17.83 -31.43
N PRO A 343 13.96 -17.37 -30.21
CA PRO A 343 12.57 -17.31 -29.76
C PRO A 343 11.80 -16.30 -30.63
N PRO A 344 10.47 -16.48 -30.81
CA PRO A 344 9.69 -15.69 -31.75
C PRO A 344 9.78 -14.19 -31.39
N ALA A 345 10.04 -13.38 -32.40
CA ALA A 345 10.23 -11.94 -32.30
C ALA A 345 8.99 -11.25 -31.67
N GLY A 346 9.13 -10.78 -30.43
CA GLY A 346 8.18 -9.85 -29.83
C GLY A 346 8.17 -8.53 -30.59
N GLY A 347 6.99 -7.96 -30.86
CA GLY A 347 6.79 -6.80 -31.75
C GLY A 347 7.24 -5.44 -31.20
N PHE A 348 8.28 -5.40 -30.35
CA PHE A 348 8.79 -4.19 -29.72
C PHE A 348 10.31 -4.22 -29.58
N GLU A 349 10.92 -3.03 -29.60
CA GLU A 349 12.36 -2.87 -29.38
C GLU A 349 12.67 -3.18 -27.91
N LYS A 350 13.48 -4.24 -27.67
CA LYS A 350 13.94 -4.61 -26.32
C LYS A 350 15.05 -3.71 -25.80
N GLU A 351 15.60 -2.81 -26.62
CA GLU A 351 16.73 -1.96 -26.24
C GLU A 351 16.45 -0.47 -26.48
N ASN A 352 16.40 0.25 -25.36
CA ASN A 352 16.61 1.67 -25.14
C ASN A 352 15.48 2.67 -25.55
N PRO A 353 14.71 3.22 -24.58
CA PRO A 353 14.82 3.05 -23.13
C PRO A 353 14.26 1.70 -22.64
N ALA A 354 14.73 1.25 -21.48
CA ALA A 354 14.28 0.00 -20.85
C ALA A 354 12.75 0.00 -20.61
N PRO A 355 12.07 -1.15 -20.71
CA PRO A 355 10.62 -1.23 -20.50
C PRO A 355 10.27 -0.75 -19.09
N VAL A 356 9.56 0.38 -18.99
CA VAL A 356 9.17 0.96 -17.70
C VAL A 356 7.83 0.38 -17.28
N GLU A 357 7.85 -0.26 -16.12
CA GLU A 357 6.64 -0.69 -15.44
C GLU A 357 5.90 0.54 -14.91
N VAL A 358 4.70 0.77 -15.45
CA VAL A 358 3.90 1.95 -15.09
C VAL A 358 2.81 1.63 -14.09
N GLY A 359 2.44 0.35 -13.96
CA GLY A 359 1.32 -0.05 -13.12
C GLY A 359 1.03 -1.55 -13.08
N ARG A 360 -0.16 -1.87 -12.58
CA ARG A 360 -0.71 -3.22 -12.48
C ARG A 360 -2.13 -3.25 -13.04
N ALA A 361 -2.55 -4.41 -13.51
CA ALA A 361 -3.92 -4.62 -13.93
C ALA A 361 -4.41 -6.03 -13.61
N VAL A 362 -5.72 -6.19 -13.41
CA VAL A 362 -6.39 -7.50 -13.48
C VAL A 362 -6.98 -7.67 -14.88
N VAL A 363 -6.64 -8.78 -15.54
CA VAL A 363 -7.00 -9.02 -16.94
C VAL A 363 -8.26 -9.87 -17.10
N ASN A 364 -9.02 -9.61 -18.17
CA ASN A 364 -10.24 -10.34 -18.51
C ASN A 364 -9.99 -11.56 -19.42
N TYR A 365 -8.74 -11.81 -19.83
CA TYR A 365 -8.38 -12.88 -20.75
C TYR A 365 -7.03 -13.48 -20.34
N SER A 366 -6.84 -14.77 -20.62
CA SER A 366 -5.58 -15.49 -20.34
C SER A 366 -4.44 -15.00 -21.24
N ALA A 367 -3.19 -15.30 -20.87
CA ALA A 367 -2.02 -14.94 -21.67
C ALA A 367 -2.11 -15.48 -23.11
N ALA A 368 -2.63 -16.70 -23.29
CA ALA A 368 -2.80 -17.32 -24.61
C ALA A 368 -3.88 -16.61 -25.45
N GLU A 369 -4.99 -16.21 -24.83
CA GLU A 369 -6.05 -15.44 -25.48
C GLU A 369 -5.56 -14.04 -25.86
N ILE A 370 -4.90 -13.32 -24.94
CA ILE A 370 -4.34 -11.99 -25.19
C ILE A 370 -3.39 -12.02 -26.39
N LYS A 371 -2.53 -13.06 -26.51
CA LYS A 371 -1.65 -13.23 -27.67
C LYS A 371 -2.39 -13.36 -29.00
N ARG A 372 -3.60 -13.93 -28.99
CA ARG A 372 -4.44 -14.09 -30.19
C ARG A 372 -5.22 -12.83 -30.54
N ILE A 373 -5.68 -12.08 -29.54
CA ILE A 373 -6.50 -10.88 -29.75
C ILE A 373 -5.69 -9.58 -29.80
N ARG A 374 -4.38 -9.59 -29.48
CA ARG A 374 -3.55 -8.38 -29.58
C ARG A 374 -3.67 -7.74 -30.97
N GLY A 375 -3.91 -6.42 -30.98
CA GLY A 375 -4.08 -5.64 -32.19
C GLY A 375 -5.46 -5.62 -32.83
N VAL A 376 -6.42 -6.44 -32.37
CA VAL A 376 -7.80 -6.44 -32.89
C VAL A 376 -8.66 -5.38 -32.19
N LYS A 377 -9.81 -5.04 -32.78
CA LYS A 377 -10.80 -4.18 -32.10
C LYS A 377 -11.55 -5.00 -31.04
N GLY A 378 -12.01 -4.35 -29.97
CA GLY A 378 -12.77 -5.03 -28.91
C GLY A 378 -14.00 -5.79 -29.43
N THR A 379 -14.69 -5.23 -30.43
CA THR A 379 -15.84 -5.86 -31.09
C THR A 379 -15.51 -7.14 -31.88
N GLU A 380 -14.24 -7.35 -32.23
CA GLU A 380 -13.76 -8.48 -33.04
C GLU A 380 -13.23 -9.63 -32.17
N ILE A 381 -13.29 -9.52 -30.84
CA ILE A 381 -12.80 -10.56 -29.92
C ILE A 381 -13.58 -11.87 -30.12
N HIS A 382 -14.90 -11.78 -30.23
CA HIS A 382 -15.77 -12.94 -30.43
C HIS A 382 -15.40 -13.71 -31.70
N ASP A 383 -15.04 -13.02 -32.78
CA ASP A 383 -14.66 -13.66 -34.04
C ASP A 383 -13.33 -14.42 -33.95
N VAL A 384 -12.45 -14.05 -33.01
CA VAL A 384 -11.13 -14.65 -32.84
C VAL A 384 -11.12 -15.77 -31.80
N LEU A 385 -11.87 -15.61 -30.71
CA LEU A 385 -11.90 -16.55 -29.58
C LEU A 385 -13.15 -17.45 -29.55
N GLY A 386 -14.21 -17.08 -30.25
CA GLY A 386 -15.51 -17.75 -30.21
C GLY A 386 -16.39 -17.34 -29.02
N TYR A 387 -15.92 -16.41 -28.19
CA TYR A 387 -16.64 -15.78 -27.09
C TYR A 387 -16.02 -14.40 -26.81
N ALA A 388 -16.74 -13.53 -26.09
CA ALA A 388 -16.22 -12.26 -25.60
C ALA A 388 -16.93 -11.88 -24.30
N ASP A 389 -16.26 -12.08 -23.17
CA ASP A 389 -16.79 -11.68 -21.86
C ASP A 389 -16.68 -10.16 -21.64
N SER A 390 -15.75 -9.52 -22.34
CA SER A 390 -15.52 -8.08 -22.31
C SER A 390 -14.86 -7.59 -23.59
N GLU A 391 -15.17 -6.38 -24.04
CA GLU A 391 -14.43 -5.74 -25.14
C GLU A 391 -13.01 -5.30 -24.73
N TYR A 392 -12.70 -5.35 -23.43
CA TYR A 392 -11.45 -4.90 -22.85
C TYR A 392 -10.59 -6.07 -22.36
N VAL A 393 -9.29 -5.98 -22.62
CA VAL A 393 -8.28 -6.84 -21.99
C VAL A 393 -8.20 -6.58 -20.49
N ALA A 394 -8.37 -5.33 -20.08
CA ALA A 394 -8.56 -4.95 -18.68
C ALA A 394 -9.49 -3.74 -18.60
N LEU A 395 -10.50 -3.80 -17.74
CA LEU A 395 -11.38 -2.66 -17.47
C LEU A 395 -10.58 -1.55 -16.77
N ARG A 396 -10.95 -0.27 -16.98
CA ARG A 396 -10.20 0.86 -16.38
C ARG A 396 -10.11 0.77 -14.86
N GLU A 397 -11.19 0.34 -14.22
CA GLU A 397 -11.25 0.21 -12.75
C GLU A 397 -10.40 -0.94 -12.21
N ASN A 398 -9.90 -1.81 -13.10
CA ASN A 398 -8.99 -2.90 -12.79
C ASN A 398 -7.55 -2.58 -13.22
N VAL A 399 -7.25 -1.31 -13.54
CA VAL A 399 -5.91 -0.82 -13.88
C VAL A 399 -5.50 0.27 -12.88
N ALA A 400 -4.32 0.14 -12.30
CA ALA A 400 -3.74 1.11 -11.38
C ALA A 400 -2.32 1.50 -11.84
N PHE A 401 -1.95 2.76 -11.66
CA PHE A 401 -0.61 3.29 -12.01
C PHE A 401 0.14 3.74 -10.76
N PHE A 402 1.47 3.60 -10.76
CA PHE A 402 2.30 4.07 -9.64
C PHE A 402 2.35 5.61 -9.55
N ASN A 403 2.07 6.32 -10.66
CA ASN A 403 1.97 7.78 -10.66
C ASN A 403 0.51 8.22 -10.39
N ILE A 404 0.30 8.72 -9.16
CA ILE A 404 -1.00 9.02 -8.54
C ILE A 404 -1.84 10.04 -9.31
N GLU A 405 -1.21 11.02 -9.98
CA GLU A 405 -1.93 12.06 -10.73
C GLU A 405 -2.74 11.48 -11.90
N LYS A 406 -2.33 10.34 -12.45
CA LYS A 406 -2.99 9.67 -13.58
C LYS A 406 -4.01 8.61 -13.15
N SER A 407 -4.12 8.31 -11.85
CA SER A 407 -5.04 7.29 -11.34
C SER A 407 -6.35 7.85 -10.79
N ARG A 408 -6.45 9.15 -10.51
CA ARG A 408 -7.64 9.77 -9.89
C ARG A 408 -8.86 9.82 -10.84
N PRO A 409 -10.07 9.51 -10.36
CA PRO A 409 -11.29 10.09 -10.92
C PRO A 409 -11.34 11.58 -10.56
N THR A 410 -11.42 12.47 -11.54
CA THR A 410 -11.97 13.83 -11.33
C THR A 410 -13.42 13.71 -10.88
N THR A 411 -13.65 13.73 -9.57
CA THR A 411 -14.89 14.26 -8.99
C THR A 411 -14.65 15.74 -8.72
N PRO A 412 -15.60 16.66 -9.01
CA PRO A 412 -15.39 18.08 -8.76
C PRO A 412 -15.16 18.28 -7.27
N GLY A 413 -14.07 18.95 -6.89
CA GLY A 413 -13.92 19.45 -5.54
C GLY A 413 -15.11 20.36 -5.24
N LEU A 414 -15.80 20.11 -4.12
CA LEU A 414 -16.67 21.13 -3.54
C LEU A 414 -15.80 22.37 -3.30
N PRO A 415 -16.23 23.57 -3.72
CA PRO A 415 -15.46 24.78 -3.51
C PRO A 415 -15.24 24.97 -2.01
N VAL A 416 -13.95 25.00 -1.63
CA VAL A 416 -13.51 25.45 -0.32
C VAL A 416 -13.62 26.97 -0.34
N ASP A 417 -14.79 27.49 -0.01
CA ASP A 417 -15.01 28.88 0.45
C ASP A 417 -16.48 29.03 0.87
N ALA A 418 -16.77 28.68 2.13
CA ALA A 418 -17.89 29.18 2.92
C ALA A 418 -17.72 28.76 4.38
N ALA A 419 -16.84 29.46 5.11
CA ALA A 419 -16.90 29.64 6.56
C ALA A 419 -16.16 30.94 6.92
#